data_AF-F3QL29-F1
#
_entry.id   AF-F3QL29-F1
#
_cell.length_a   1.000
_cell.length_b   1.000
_cell.length_c   1.000
_cell.angle_alpha   90.00
_cell.angle_beta   90.00
_cell.angle_gamma   90.00
#
_symmetry.space_group_name_H-M   'P 1'
#
loop_
_entity.id
_entity.type
_entity.pdbx_description
1 polymer ?
#
loop_
_entity_poly.entity_id
_entity_poly.type
_entity_poly.pdbx_seq_one_letter_code
_entity_poly.pdbx_strand_id
1 'polypeptide(L)'
;KHNLGRKKQRARYIQDIGIIKTLVNRELNLLFTRKINPIRAIVVEDLSARMKAHFGKKWNRRLSGWMRGYLQERIRYKAKKHGIEVNEVNPAHSSRECPRCHCTDKKNRRGDVFKCSSCGYHEHADLVAALNILGRLGDKEIRKGMSPSRVKAVLDGRHVGWKLLNETVTDRTSDEARVVSESPRSASSKSERRSDVQVCTAS
;
A
#
# COMPACT_ATOMS: atom_id res chain seq x y z
N LYS A 1 -44.97 15.42 18.42
CA LYS A 1 -43.74 15.60 19.23
C LYS A 1 -42.51 15.74 18.32
N HIS A 2 -42.01 16.96 18.08
CA HIS A 2 -40.81 17.19 17.27
C HIS A 2 -39.55 17.21 18.14
N ASN A 3 -38.71 16.17 18.04
CA ASN A 3 -37.45 16.13 18.79
C ASN A 3 -36.40 17.06 18.12
N LEU A 4 -36.34 18.32 18.56
CA LEU A 4 -35.47 19.38 18.03
C LEU A 4 -33.98 18.99 18.05
N GLY A 5 -33.53 18.25 19.06
CA GLY A 5 -32.16 17.74 19.17
C GLY A 5 -31.80 16.76 18.05
N ARG A 6 -32.73 15.87 17.68
CA ARG A 6 -32.55 14.94 16.55
C ARG A 6 -32.49 15.67 15.20
N LYS A 7 -33.29 16.74 15.01
CA LYS A 7 -33.25 17.59 13.81
C LYS A 7 -31.88 18.27 13.66
N LYS A 8 -31.37 18.91 14.73
CA LYS A 8 -30.04 19.57 14.74
C LYS A 8 -28.90 18.57 14.48
N GLN A 9 -28.96 17.39 15.11
CA GLN A 9 -27.95 16.34 14.91
C GLN A 9 -27.93 15.83 13.45
N ARG A 10 -29.11 15.66 12.84
CA ARG A 10 -29.24 15.24 11.43
C ARG A 10 -28.67 16.30 10.49
N ALA A 11 -28.98 17.58 10.70
CA ALA A 11 -28.45 18.68 9.90
C ALA A 11 -26.91 18.73 9.94
N ARG A 12 -26.31 18.62 11.14
CA ARG A 12 -24.84 18.57 11.29
C ARG A 12 -24.23 17.35 10.60
N TYR A 13 -24.87 16.19 10.70
CA TYR A 13 -24.41 14.99 9.99
C TYR A 13 -24.42 15.16 8.46
N ILE A 14 -25.47 15.79 7.92
CA ILE A 14 -25.57 16.09 6.48
C ILE A 14 -24.45 17.05 6.06
N GLN A 15 -24.21 18.10 6.85
CA GLN A 15 -23.13 19.07 6.61
C GLN A 15 -21.75 18.41 6.62
N ASP A 16 -21.46 17.61 7.66
CA ASP A 16 -20.20 16.87 7.80
C ASP A 16 -19.95 15.97 6.57
N ILE A 17 -20.99 15.26 6.11
CA ILE A 17 -20.91 14.44 4.89
C ILE A 17 -20.66 15.28 3.66
N GLY A 18 -21.33 16.43 3.53
CA GLY A 18 -21.14 17.35 2.40
C GLY A 18 -19.68 17.80 2.30
N ILE A 19 -19.07 18.19 3.42
CA ILE A 19 -17.66 18.58 3.50
C ILE A 19 -16.75 17.45 3.01
N ILE A 20 -16.94 16.23 3.53
CA ILE A 20 -16.13 15.07 3.15
C ILE A 20 -16.27 14.77 1.65
N LYS A 21 -17.49 14.83 1.10
CA LYS A 21 -17.73 14.63 -0.34
C LYS A 21 -17.01 15.67 -1.19
N THR A 22 -17.02 16.94 -0.77
CA THR A 22 -16.33 18.03 -1.46
C THR A 22 -14.83 17.81 -1.45
N LEU A 23 -14.25 17.48 -0.29
CA LEU A 23 -12.82 17.17 -0.17
C LEU A 23 -12.42 16.01 -1.07
N VAL A 24 -13.12 14.88 -1.00
CA VAL A 24 -12.84 13.73 -1.88
C VAL A 24 -12.95 14.10 -3.36
N ASN A 25 -13.97 14.85 -3.76
CA ASN A 25 -14.11 15.26 -5.15
C ASN A 25 -12.98 16.18 -5.60
N ARG A 26 -12.55 17.11 -4.75
CA ARG A 26 -11.42 18.01 -5.02
C ARG A 26 -10.14 17.22 -5.20
N GLU A 27 -9.79 16.36 -4.25
CA GLU A 27 -8.55 15.57 -4.31
C GLU A 27 -8.54 14.61 -5.51
N LEU A 28 -9.66 13.95 -5.78
CA LEU A 28 -9.76 13.13 -6.98
C LEU A 28 -9.63 13.96 -8.26
N ASN A 29 -10.23 15.15 -8.33
CA ASN A 29 -10.03 16.02 -9.49
C ASN A 29 -8.56 16.33 -9.71
N LEU A 30 -7.84 16.78 -8.66
CA LEU A 30 -6.41 17.06 -8.74
C LEU A 30 -5.62 15.84 -9.22
N LEU A 31 -5.95 14.66 -8.68
CA LEU A 31 -5.33 13.40 -9.03
C LEU A 31 -5.54 13.03 -10.51
N PHE A 32 -6.76 13.18 -11.04
CA PHE A 32 -7.12 12.82 -12.41
C PHE A 32 -6.72 13.87 -13.46
N THR A 33 -6.58 15.14 -13.09
CA THR A 33 -6.24 16.23 -14.02
C THR A 33 -4.78 16.66 -13.94
N ARG A 34 -3.94 15.97 -13.16
CA ARG A 34 -2.51 16.29 -13.05
C ARG A 34 -1.81 16.11 -14.40
N LYS A 35 -0.97 17.09 -14.77
CA LYS A 35 -0.20 17.06 -16.02
C LYS A 35 1.14 16.31 -15.87
N ILE A 36 1.74 16.40 -14.69
CA ILE A 36 3.00 15.72 -14.37
C ILE A 36 2.68 14.31 -13.87
N ASN A 37 3.36 13.30 -14.43
CA ASN A 37 3.17 11.89 -14.12
C ASN A 37 1.68 11.45 -14.18
N PRO A 38 0.99 11.60 -15.32
CA PRO A 38 -0.44 11.29 -15.41
C PRO A 38 -0.71 9.82 -15.05
N ILE A 39 -1.91 9.58 -14.53
CA ILE A 39 -2.33 8.24 -14.13
C ILE A 39 -2.65 7.42 -15.37
N ARG A 40 -2.01 6.26 -15.49
CA ARG A 40 -2.29 5.29 -16.56
C ARG A 40 -3.28 4.23 -16.13
N ALA A 41 -3.18 3.79 -14.89
CA ALA A 41 -4.08 2.81 -14.28
C ALA A 41 -4.17 3.06 -12.78
N ILE A 42 -5.28 2.64 -12.18
CA ILE A 42 -5.47 2.66 -10.73
C ILE A 42 -5.68 1.23 -10.26
N VAL A 43 -4.89 0.81 -9.27
CA VAL A 43 -5.09 -0.45 -8.58
C VAL A 43 -5.70 -0.15 -7.23
N VAL A 44 -6.84 -0.75 -6.93
CA VAL A 44 -7.53 -0.58 -5.65
C VAL A 44 -7.72 -1.93 -4.99
N GLU A 45 -7.67 -1.92 -3.67
CA GLU A 45 -8.09 -3.08 -2.90
C GLU A 45 -9.61 -3.28 -3.05
N ASP A 46 -10.06 -4.52 -2.95
CA ASP A 46 -11.49 -4.81 -2.83
C ASP A 46 -12.02 -4.30 -1.47
N LEU A 47 -12.60 -3.09 -1.46
CA LEU A 47 -13.16 -2.45 -0.27
C LEU A 47 -14.54 -3.00 0.14
N SER A 48 -15.05 -4.07 -0.48
CA SER A 48 -16.35 -4.67 -0.14
C SER A 48 -16.44 -5.15 1.31
N ALA A 49 -15.30 -5.49 1.93
CA ALA A 49 -15.25 -5.87 3.34
C ALA A 49 -15.45 -4.67 4.29
N ARG A 50 -16.21 -4.91 5.37
CA ARG A 50 -16.49 -3.91 6.42
C ARG A 50 -15.20 -3.53 7.15
N MET A 51 -14.85 -2.24 7.11
CA MET A 51 -13.70 -1.70 7.84
C MET A 51 -13.92 -1.78 9.36
N LYS A 52 -12.98 -2.36 10.10
CA LYS A 52 -12.86 -2.15 11.56
C LYS A 52 -12.11 -0.85 11.77
N ALA A 53 -12.82 0.27 11.67
CA ALA A 53 -12.24 1.57 11.94
C ALA A 53 -11.96 1.72 13.45
N HIS A 54 -10.83 2.31 13.81
CA HIS A 54 -10.39 2.54 15.20
C HIS A 54 -10.67 3.98 15.66
N PHE A 55 -11.68 4.64 15.10
CA PHE A 55 -12.15 5.94 15.61
C PHE A 55 -13.18 5.74 16.72
N GLY A 56 -13.60 6.82 17.39
CA GLY A 56 -14.73 6.77 18.31
C GLY A 56 -16.01 6.24 17.62
N LYS A 57 -16.92 5.60 18.38
CA LYS A 57 -18.15 4.94 17.87
C LYS A 57 -18.93 5.78 16.83
N LYS A 58 -18.99 7.10 17.05
CA LYS A 58 -19.63 8.07 16.15
C LYS A 58 -18.96 8.13 14.77
N TRP A 59 -17.65 8.23 14.71
CA TRP A 59 -16.88 8.28 13.46
C TRP A 59 -16.82 6.93 12.78
N ASN A 60 -16.72 5.83 13.54
CA ASN A 60 -16.80 4.49 12.98
C ASN A 60 -18.11 4.26 12.23
N ARG A 61 -19.26 4.69 12.77
CA ARG A 61 -20.55 4.59 12.06
C ARG A 61 -20.63 5.49 10.82
N ARG A 62 -19.97 6.65 10.84
CA ARG A 62 -19.97 7.62 9.72
C ARG A 62 -19.05 7.20 8.58
N LEU A 63 -17.87 6.70 8.93
CA LEU A 63 -16.81 6.28 8.00
C LEU A 63 -16.95 4.80 7.59
N SER A 64 -17.74 4.00 8.31
CA SER A 64 -18.05 2.62 7.90
C SER A 64 -18.78 2.61 6.57
N GLY A 65 -18.49 1.61 5.72
CA GLY A 65 -19.28 1.19 4.55
C GLY A 65 -19.58 2.27 3.52
N TRP A 66 -20.45 3.22 3.88
CA TRP A 66 -20.91 4.34 3.06
C TRP A 66 -19.77 5.16 2.44
N MET A 67 -18.81 5.63 3.24
CA MET A 67 -17.74 6.49 2.70
C MET A 67 -16.78 5.72 1.79
N ARG A 68 -16.52 4.44 2.09
CA ARG A 68 -15.75 3.53 1.20
C ARG A 68 -16.46 3.32 -0.13
N GLY A 69 -17.75 2.99 -0.07
CA GLY A 69 -18.59 2.82 -1.25
C GLY A 69 -18.60 4.08 -2.11
N TYR A 70 -18.80 5.24 -1.48
CA TYR A 70 -18.73 6.53 -2.17
C TYR A 70 -17.36 6.77 -2.80
N LEU A 71 -16.25 6.55 -2.09
CA LEU A 71 -14.91 6.76 -2.64
C LEU A 71 -14.65 5.84 -3.84
N GLN A 72 -14.97 4.55 -3.75
CA GLN A 72 -14.85 3.61 -4.88
C GLN A 72 -15.70 4.04 -6.07
N GLU A 73 -16.95 4.40 -5.83
CA GLU A 73 -17.86 4.87 -6.87
C GLU A 73 -17.30 6.10 -7.58
N ARG A 74 -16.80 7.09 -6.82
CA ARG A 74 -16.20 8.31 -7.38
C ARG A 74 -14.93 8.04 -8.16
N ILE A 75 -14.07 7.12 -7.69
CA ILE A 75 -12.86 6.69 -8.42
C ILE A 75 -13.28 6.03 -9.74
N ARG A 76 -14.17 5.04 -9.72
CA ARG A 76 -14.64 4.35 -10.94
C ARG A 76 -15.29 5.32 -11.93
N TYR A 77 -16.13 6.23 -11.44
CA TYR A 77 -16.79 7.24 -12.28
C TYR A 77 -15.77 8.15 -12.97
N LYS A 78 -14.81 8.70 -12.23
CA LYS A 78 -13.80 9.61 -12.79
C LYS A 78 -12.84 8.87 -13.71
N ALA A 79 -12.41 7.67 -13.33
CA ALA A 79 -11.55 6.84 -14.17
C ALA A 79 -12.21 6.55 -15.52
N LYS A 80 -13.48 6.14 -15.54
CA LYS A 80 -14.26 5.97 -16.77
C LYS A 80 -14.33 7.25 -17.60
N LYS A 81 -14.57 8.41 -16.97
CA LYS A 81 -14.62 9.71 -17.65
C LYS A 81 -13.28 10.07 -18.33
N HIS A 82 -12.16 9.68 -17.74
CA HIS A 82 -10.82 9.97 -18.22
C HIS A 82 -10.18 8.83 -19.03
N GLY A 83 -10.91 7.74 -19.30
CA GLY A 83 -10.39 6.58 -20.03
C GLY A 83 -9.31 5.79 -19.27
N ILE A 84 -9.30 5.87 -17.94
CA ILE A 84 -8.32 5.20 -17.07
C ILE A 84 -8.91 3.90 -16.54
N GLU A 85 -8.12 2.83 -16.57
CA GLU A 85 -8.51 1.53 -16.04
C GLU A 85 -8.42 1.48 -14.51
N VAL A 86 -9.39 0.77 -13.90
CA VAL A 86 -9.41 0.50 -12.47
C VAL A 86 -9.40 -1.00 -12.24
N ASN A 87 -8.35 -1.49 -11.59
CA ASN A 87 -8.12 -2.90 -11.33
C ASN A 87 -8.31 -3.20 -9.84
N GLU A 88 -9.12 -4.20 -9.53
CA GLU A 88 -9.39 -4.62 -8.15
C GLU A 88 -8.58 -5.87 -7.80
N VAL A 89 -7.86 -5.81 -6.68
CA VAL A 89 -6.97 -6.89 -6.23
C VAL A 89 -7.30 -7.35 -4.81
N ASN A 90 -6.72 -8.49 -4.41
CA ASN A 90 -6.94 -9.05 -3.09
C ASN A 90 -6.28 -8.17 -1.99
N PRO A 91 -7.04 -7.69 -0.98
CA PRO A 91 -6.50 -6.86 0.09
C PRO A 91 -5.71 -7.64 1.16
N ALA A 92 -5.83 -8.97 1.20
CA ALA A 92 -5.44 -9.74 2.38
C ALA A 92 -3.95 -9.60 2.70
N HIS A 93 -3.68 -9.25 3.97
CA HIS A 93 -2.34 -9.01 4.54
C HIS A 93 -1.53 -7.88 3.91
N SER A 94 -2.07 -7.12 2.95
CA SER A 94 -1.39 -6.00 2.29
C SER A 94 -0.84 -4.94 3.25
N SER A 95 -1.48 -4.76 4.41
CA SER A 95 -1.06 -3.81 5.45
C SER A 95 0.06 -4.31 6.37
N ARG A 96 0.46 -5.59 6.27
CA ARG A 96 1.43 -6.26 7.15
C ARG A 96 2.52 -7.01 6.41
N GLU A 97 2.30 -7.34 5.14
CA GLU A 97 3.30 -7.93 4.27
C GLU A 97 4.50 -6.99 4.09
N CYS A 98 5.69 -7.52 4.28
CA CYS A 98 6.92 -6.82 3.91
C CYS A 98 7.12 -6.88 2.40
N PRO A 99 7.30 -5.74 1.70
CA PRO A 99 7.49 -5.73 0.25
C PRO A 99 8.84 -6.34 -0.19
N ARG A 100 9.78 -6.53 0.76
CA ARG A 100 11.10 -7.11 0.50
C ARG A 100 11.14 -8.63 0.69
N CYS A 101 10.59 -9.12 1.80
CA CYS A 101 10.75 -10.53 2.21
C CYS A 101 9.43 -11.27 2.40
N HIS A 102 8.28 -10.65 2.13
CA HIS A 102 6.94 -11.22 2.26
C HIS A 102 6.49 -11.65 3.67
N CYS A 103 7.31 -11.45 4.72
CA CYS A 103 6.89 -11.70 6.10
C CYS A 103 5.63 -10.88 6.44
N THR A 104 4.62 -11.52 7.03
CA THR A 104 3.32 -10.91 7.37
C THR A 104 3.07 -10.83 8.89
N ASP A 105 4.12 -10.78 9.71
CA ASP A 105 3.99 -10.72 11.17
C ASP A 105 3.09 -9.55 11.59
N LYS A 106 2.21 -9.79 12.58
CA LYS A 106 1.37 -8.75 13.16
C LYS A 106 2.19 -7.60 13.74
N LYS A 107 3.41 -7.88 14.20
CA LYS A 107 4.34 -6.87 14.76
C LYS A 107 4.88 -5.91 13.69
N ASN A 108 4.75 -6.24 12.40
CA ASN A 108 5.30 -5.44 11.31
C ASN A 108 4.69 -4.04 11.23
N ARG A 109 3.43 -3.86 11.65
CA ARG A 109 2.75 -2.55 11.63
C ARG A 109 2.37 -2.10 13.03
N ARG A 110 2.70 -0.86 13.38
CA ARG A 110 2.25 -0.17 14.60
C ARG A 110 1.80 1.24 14.24
N GLY A 111 0.48 1.44 14.18
CA GLY A 111 -0.10 2.70 13.71
C GLY A 111 0.32 3.00 12.26
N ASP A 112 0.95 4.15 12.07
CA ASP A 112 1.41 4.65 10.76
C ASP A 112 2.84 4.20 10.42
N VAL A 113 3.49 3.44 11.31
CA VAL A 113 4.84 2.93 11.13
C VAL A 113 4.83 1.45 10.74
N PHE A 114 5.62 1.10 9.74
CA PHE A 114 5.90 -0.28 9.34
C PHE A 114 7.37 -0.63 9.56
N LYS A 115 7.67 -1.67 10.34
CA LYS A 115 9.02 -2.23 10.52
C LYS A 115 8.98 -3.75 10.48
N CYS A 116 9.58 -4.35 9.44
CA CYS A 116 9.61 -5.79 9.28
C CYS A 116 10.42 -6.47 10.39
N SER A 117 9.81 -7.45 11.07
CA SER A 117 10.46 -8.23 12.14
C SER A 117 11.52 -9.21 11.63
N SER A 118 11.55 -9.51 10.33
CA SER A 118 12.48 -10.47 9.74
C SER A 118 13.67 -9.83 9.02
N CYS A 119 13.45 -8.86 8.13
CA CYS A 119 14.52 -8.28 7.31
C CYS A 119 14.87 -6.83 7.67
N GLY A 120 14.20 -6.24 8.67
CA GLY A 120 14.48 -4.88 9.14
C GLY A 120 13.95 -3.74 8.26
N TYR A 121 13.34 -4.02 7.09
CA TYR A 121 12.74 -2.99 6.22
C TYR A 121 11.78 -2.09 7.01
N HIS A 122 11.89 -0.77 6.85
CA HIS A 122 11.12 0.22 7.59
C HIS A 122 10.63 1.33 6.68
N GLU A 123 9.34 1.68 6.78
CA GLU A 123 8.71 2.76 6.01
C GLU A 123 7.38 3.21 6.63
N HIS A 124 6.74 4.22 6.05
CA HIS A 124 5.34 4.58 6.36
C HIS A 124 4.38 3.44 5.97
N ALA A 125 3.47 3.07 6.87
CA ALA A 125 2.64 1.88 6.72
C ALA A 125 1.64 1.96 5.55
N ASP A 126 1.13 3.15 5.24
CA ASP A 126 0.21 3.32 4.11
C ASP A 126 0.94 3.28 2.76
N LEU A 127 2.21 3.70 2.71
CA LEU A 127 3.05 3.53 1.51
C LEU A 127 3.31 2.05 1.27
N VAL A 128 3.67 1.30 2.31
CA VAL A 128 3.86 -0.15 2.23
C VAL A 128 2.58 -0.85 1.76
N ALA A 129 1.42 -0.48 2.31
CA ALA A 129 0.14 -1.01 1.87
C ALA A 129 -0.12 -0.71 0.38
N ALA A 130 0.13 0.52 -0.07
CA ALA A 130 -0.04 0.90 -1.48
C ALA A 130 0.90 0.11 -2.42
N LEU A 131 2.16 -0.09 -2.03
CA LEU A 131 3.12 -0.90 -2.78
C LEU A 131 2.68 -2.36 -2.88
N ASN A 132 2.21 -2.95 -1.78
CA ASN A 132 1.72 -4.32 -1.77
C ASN A 132 0.46 -4.47 -2.64
N ILE A 133 -0.48 -3.52 -2.59
CA ILE A 133 -1.66 -3.50 -3.46
C ILE A 133 -1.25 -3.38 -4.93
N LEU A 134 -0.32 -2.49 -5.26
CA LEU A 134 0.21 -2.37 -6.61
C LEU A 134 0.88 -3.68 -7.08
N GLY A 135 1.68 -4.31 -6.23
CA GLY A 135 2.36 -5.58 -6.51
C GLY A 135 1.41 -6.77 -6.69
N ARG A 136 0.12 -6.65 -6.33
CA ARG A 136 -0.87 -7.69 -6.60
C ARG A 136 -1.40 -7.62 -8.03
N LEU A 137 -1.18 -6.52 -8.75
CA LEU A 137 -1.57 -6.42 -10.15
C LEU A 137 -0.74 -7.42 -10.98
N GLY A 138 -1.42 -8.40 -11.57
CA GLY A 138 -0.77 -9.45 -12.37
C GLY A 138 -0.23 -10.64 -11.57
N ASP A 139 -0.40 -10.65 -10.24
CA ASP A 139 0.00 -11.79 -9.41
C ASP A 139 -0.88 -13.03 -9.70
N LYS A 140 -0.27 -14.07 -10.27
CA LYS A 140 -0.96 -15.29 -10.69
C LYS A 140 -1.35 -16.19 -9.51
N GLU A 141 -0.62 -16.09 -8.41
CA GLU A 141 -0.80 -16.92 -7.21
C GLU A 141 -1.83 -16.31 -6.26
N ILE A 142 -1.94 -14.98 -6.23
CA ILE A 142 -2.86 -14.27 -5.33
C ILE A 142 -3.96 -13.55 -6.11
N ARG A 143 -5.04 -14.28 -6.33
CA ARG A 143 -6.21 -13.81 -7.09
C ARG A 143 -7.24 -13.11 -6.21
N LYS A 144 -8.02 -12.21 -6.80
CA LYS A 144 -9.19 -11.60 -6.15
C LYS A 144 -10.15 -12.69 -5.64
N GLY A 145 -10.71 -12.49 -4.45
CA GLY A 145 -11.66 -13.43 -3.84
C GLY A 145 -11.04 -14.61 -3.08
N MET A 146 -9.73 -14.80 -3.13
CA MET A 146 -9.06 -15.79 -2.27
C MET A 146 -9.21 -15.46 -0.78
N SER A 147 -9.39 -16.51 0.03
CA SER A 147 -9.51 -16.36 1.48
C SER A 147 -8.19 -15.84 2.10
N PRO A 148 -8.26 -15.08 3.21
CA PRO A 148 -7.05 -14.58 3.88
C PRO A 148 -6.07 -15.68 4.28
N SER A 149 -6.54 -16.87 4.64
CA SER A 149 -5.68 -18.01 5.00
C SER A 149 -4.90 -18.54 3.79
N ARG A 150 -5.54 -18.62 2.62
CA ARG A 150 -4.87 -19.07 1.39
C ARG A 150 -3.85 -18.05 0.90
N VAL A 151 -4.18 -16.76 0.97
CA VAL A 151 -3.22 -15.68 0.69
C VAL A 151 -2.03 -15.77 1.65
N LYS A 152 -2.29 -16.01 2.94
CA LYS A 152 -1.21 -16.16 3.93
C LYS A 152 -0.26 -17.31 3.56
N ALA A 153 -0.79 -18.47 3.16
CA ALA A 153 0.04 -19.62 2.79
C ALA A 153 0.97 -19.30 1.60
N VAL A 154 0.50 -18.58 0.59
CA VAL A 154 1.35 -18.13 -0.54
C VAL A 154 2.46 -17.20 -0.04
N LEU A 155 2.12 -16.22 0.79
CA LEU A 155 3.10 -15.26 1.33
C LEU A 155 4.13 -15.92 2.25
N ASP A 156 3.70 -16.87 3.09
CA ASP A 156 4.59 -17.66 3.94
C ASP A 156 5.57 -18.46 3.06
N GLY A 157 5.10 -19.05 1.96
CA GLY A 157 5.95 -19.74 0.97
C GLY A 157 6.98 -18.82 0.31
N ARG A 158 6.56 -17.63 -0.13
CA ARG A 158 7.47 -16.60 -0.68
C ARG A 158 8.51 -16.16 0.36
N HIS A 159 8.11 -16.04 1.62
CA HIS A 159 9.01 -15.66 2.71
C HIS A 159 10.06 -16.74 3.00
N VAL A 160 9.66 -18.02 2.99
CA VAL A 160 10.59 -19.15 3.11
C VAL A 160 11.58 -19.17 1.95
N GLY A 161 11.11 -19.01 0.72
CA GLY A 161 11.98 -18.93 -0.46
C GLY A 161 12.99 -17.79 -0.35
N TRP A 162 12.56 -16.61 0.11
CA TRP A 162 13.45 -15.47 0.36
C TRP A 162 14.52 -15.77 1.43
N LYS A 163 14.16 -16.45 2.52
CA LYS A 163 15.11 -16.83 3.57
C LYS A 163 16.18 -17.77 3.04
N LEU A 164 15.79 -18.84 2.36
CA LEU A 164 16.71 -19.82 1.78
C LEU A 164 17.70 -19.15 0.82
N LEU A 165 17.22 -18.26 -0.04
CA LEU A 165 18.09 -17.52 -0.96
C LEU A 165 19.11 -16.66 -0.21
N ASN A 166 18.73 -15.99 0.87
CA ASN A 166 19.64 -15.11 1.60
C ASN A 166 20.57 -15.85 2.57
N GLU A 167 20.17 -17.00 3.11
CA GLU A 167 21.03 -17.87 3.93
C GLU A 167 22.15 -18.50 3.09
N THR A 168 21.86 -18.92 1.86
CA THR A 168 22.89 -19.45 0.93
C THR A 168 23.88 -18.39 0.42
N VAL A 169 23.54 -17.10 0.52
CA VAL A 169 24.45 -16.00 0.19
C VAL A 169 25.39 -15.75 1.36
N THR A 170 24.90 -15.80 2.60
CA THR A 170 25.74 -15.63 3.78
C THR A 170 26.79 -16.73 3.91
N ASP A 171 26.45 -17.98 3.60
CA ASP A 171 27.37 -19.13 3.64
C ASP A 171 28.50 -19.03 2.60
N ARG A 172 28.21 -18.51 1.40
CA ARG A 172 29.23 -18.30 0.36
C ARG A 172 30.15 -17.13 0.67
N THR A 173 29.66 -16.10 1.34
CA THR A 173 30.50 -14.96 1.76
C THR A 173 31.40 -15.26 2.96
N SER A 174 31.12 -16.30 3.74
CA SER A 174 32.03 -16.79 4.79
C SER A 174 33.26 -17.53 4.25
N ASP A 175 33.16 -18.14 3.06
CA ASP A 175 34.28 -18.88 2.45
C ASP A 175 35.24 -17.99 1.64
N GLU A 176 34.79 -16.81 1.19
CA GLU A 176 35.63 -15.85 0.42
C GLU A 176 36.26 -14.74 1.28
N ALA A 177 36.03 -14.72 2.59
CA ALA A 177 36.64 -13.75 3.49
C ALA A 177 38.04 -14.19 3.98
N ARG A 178 38.96 -14.53 3.06
CA ARG A 178 40.40 -14.41 3.34
C ARG A 178 40.85 -13.01 2.90
N VAL A 179 40.88 -12.13 3.89
CA VAL A 179 41.49 -10.80 3.79
C VAL A 179 42.96 -10.95 3.36
N VAL A 180 43.27 -10.69 2.09
CA VAL A 180 44.59 -10.22 1.72
C VAL A 180 44.54 -8.70 1.82
N SER A 181 45.22 -8.20 2.84
CA SER A 181 45.45 -6.79 3.06
C SER A 181 46.40 -6.24 2.00
N GLU A 182 45.89 -5.51 1.01
CA GLU A 182 46.70 -4.57 0.23
C GLU A 182 46.04 -3.18 0.20
N SER A 183 46.84 -2.21 0.63
CA SER A 183 46.52 -0.78 0.72
C SER A 183 46.38 -0.13 -0.66
N PRO A 184 45.68 1.01 -0.75
CA PRO A 184 45.16 1.53 -2.01
C PRO A 184 46.24 2.23 -2.83
N ARG A 185 46.33 1.88 -4.12
CA ARG A 185 46.96 2.73 -5.13
C ARG A 185 45.97 3.06 -6.25
N SER A 186 45.86 4.35 -6.45
CA SER A 186 45.21 5.15 -7.49
C SER A 186 45.22 4.53 -8.89
N ALA A 187 44.10 4.58 -9.61
CA ALA A 187 44.03 5.00 -11.01
C ALA A 187 42.59 5.10 -11.55
N SER A 188 42.42 6.15 -12.36
CA SER A 188 41.27 6.56 -13.16
C SER A 188 40.89 5.57 -14.27
N SER A 189 39.60 5.45 -14.61
CA SER A 189 39.06 5.60 -15.98
C SER A 189 37.56 5.27 -16.09
N LYS A 190 36.98 5.69 -17.21
CA LYS A 190 35.57 6.00 -17.50
C LYS A 190 34.69 4.80 -17.89
N SER A 191 33.38 5.07 -17.88
CA SER A 191 32.25 4.43 -18.63
C SER A 191 31.77 3.09 -18.07
N GLU A 192 30.47 2.77 -17.97
CA GLU A 192 29.36 3.04 -18.89
C GLU A 192 28.02 3.28 -18.17
N ARG A 193 27.12 3.96 -18.89
CA ARG A 193 25.73 4.26 -18.51
C ARG A 193 24.89 2.99 -18.50
N ARG A 194 24.04 2.81 -17.49
CA ARG A 194 22.72 2.16 -17.66
C ARG A 194 21.76 2.48 -16.51
N SER A 195 20.52 2.72 -16.92
CA SER A 195 19.26 2.79 -16.16
C SER A 195 19.04 3.98 -15.20
N ASP A 196 18.43 5.02 -15.78
CA ASP A 196 17.64 6.03 -15.10
C ASP A 196 16.51 5.39 -14.28
N VAL A 197 16.71 5.28 -12.96
CA VAL A 197 15.65 5.18 -11.96
C VAL A 197 15.91 6.27 -10.94
N GLN A 198 15.30 7.43 -11.16
CA GLN A 198 15.41 8.56 -10.26
C GLN A 198 14.22 8.53 -9.29
N VAL A 199 14.44 7.97 -8.10
CA VAL A 199 13.52 8.12 -6.97
C VAL A 199 13.84 9.44 -6.28
N CYS A 200 13.08 10.48 -6.60
CA CYS A 200 13.20 11.76 -5.92
C CYS A 200 12.50 11.67 -4.54
N THR A 201 13.28 11.63 -3.47
CA THR A 201 12.82 11.92 -2.11
C THR A 201 12.94 13.43 -1.86
N ALA A 202 11.85 14.08 -1.48
CA ALA A 202 11.88 15.45 -0.96
C ALA A 202 11.75 15.39 0.57
N SER A 203 12.66 16.09 1.24
CA SER A 203 12.66 16.36 2.68
C SER A 203 11.51 17.27 3.11
#